data_AF-A0A7V9SD15-F1
#
_entry.id   AF-A0A7V9SD15-F1
#
_cell.length_a   1.000
_cell.length_b   1.000
_cell.length_c   1.000
_cell.angle_alpha   90.00
_cell.angle_beta   90.00
_cell.angle_gamma   90.00
#
_symmetry.space_group_name_H-M   'P 1'
#
loop_
_entity.id
_entity.type
_entity.pdbx_description
1 polymer ?
#
loop_
_entity_poly.entity_id
_entity_poly.type
_entity_poly.pdbx_seq_one_letter_code
_entity_poly.pdbx_strand_id
1 'polypeptide(L)'
;ELARIAQETAALRELPPLSQIDDVLLSRAELQAMMPQLIAQEIDLAEVAADARSLAALGLIPAGLDLVDLSVRLMGEQAAGFYDPITDEMLVVSDGEGDLGIEQYFYAHEIVHALQDAHLDPDDLMEETSNPNSDSALARLALYEGDAVAASNDYLAQHPELAMAILREVGADFPELDQAPPIVGISLIFPYASGFAFVDRLRAEGGWDAVDAAYADMPLSTEQILHPLKYLERDSPSVVPLPDPAVILGEGWRTVDDDTLGELQIAILLAKLAPGAGINALTAEIDLPEAARNAAAGWDGDRFALWEDADGGRETLLWRSVWDTPQDARAFSRALAQAGNARWGSVFNGESPDDVALVTPEIAARIVLAGQEVLYVQAPELPLADTAMAALRNAPKPDPAPGPD
;
A
#
# COMPACT_ATOMS: atom_id res chain seq x y z
N GLU A 1 9.34 27.79 20.84
CA GLU A 1 8.30 26.78 21.06
C GLU A 1 8.66 25.50 20.34
N LEU A 2 8.85 25.55 19.01
CA LEU A 2 9.40 24.47 18.17
C LEU A 2 10.58 23.71 18.80
N ALA A 3 11.66 24.40 19.19
CA ALA A 3 12.82 23.76 19.84
C ALA A 3 12.48 22.99 21.15
N ARG A 4 11.42 23.37 21.86
CA ARG A 4 10.94 22.63 23.04
C ARG A 4 10.26 21.33 22.59
N ILE A 5 9.35 21.43 21.61
CA ILE A 5 8.64 20.27 21.03
C ILE A 5 9.65 19.27 20.47
N ALA A 6 10.66 19.76 19.74
CA ALA A 6 11.74 18.94 19.19
C ALA A 6 12.49 18.15 20.29
N GLN A 7 12.89 18.83 21.37
CA GLN A 7 13.59 18.19 22.49
C GLN A 7 12.73 17.17 23.23
N GLU A 8 11.47 17.50 23.48
CA GLU A 8 10.53 16.59 24.16
C GLU A 8 10.21 15.37 23.31
N THR A 9 9.99 15.56 22.01
CA THR A 9 9.74 14.48 21.05
C THR A 9 10.94 13.55 20.93
N ALA A 10 12.16 14.09 20.80
CA ALA A 10 13.38 13.27 20.80
C ALA A 10 13.52 12.45 22.09
N ALA A 11 13.20 13.04 23.25
CA ALA A 11 13.22 12.33 24.52
C ALA A 11 12.15 11.23 24.60
N LEU A 12 10.96 11.45 24.04
CA LEU A 12 9.88 10.46 23.95
C LEU A 12 10.22 9.29 23.03
N ARG A 13 10.84 9.59 21.88
CA ARG A 13 11.28 8.62 20.88
C ARG A 13 12.58 7.90 21.26
N GLU A 14 13.25 8.35 22.32
CA GLU A 14 14.54 7.83 22.80
C GLU A 14 15.70 7.93 21.80
N LEU A 15 15.58 8.83 20.81
CA LEU A 15 16.67 9.16 19.86
C LEU A 15 17.41 10.44 20.29
N PRO A 16 18.71 10.57 19.96
CA PRO A 16 19.45 11.80 20.24
C PRO A 16 18.79 13.03 19.60
N PRO A 17 18.67 14.18 20.29
CA PRO A 17 18.11 15.37 19.67
C PRO A 17 19.06 15.95 18.61
N LEU A 18 18.50 16.41 17.50
CA LEU A 18 19.25 17.11 16.45
C LEU A 18 19.75 18.47 16.94
N SER A 19 20.95 18.86 16.50
CA SER A 19 21.56 20.15 16.89
C SER A 19 20.94 21.35 16.19
N GLN A 20 20.39 21.14 14.99
CA GLN A 20 19.69 22.14 14.18
C GLN A 20 18.64 21.41 13.34
N ILE A 21 17.49 22.05 13.17
CA ILE A 21 16.41 21.63 12.28
C ILE A 21 16.08 22.87 11.46
N ASP A 22 16.14 22.75 10.13
CA ASP A 22 15.88 23.87 9.24
C ASP A 22 14.38 23.95 8.98
N ASP A 23 13.68 24.64 9.89
CA ASP A 23 12.23 24.86 9.81
C ASP A 23 11.87 25.87 8.72
N VAL A 24 11.07 25.46 7.74
CA VAL A 24 10.45 26.34 6.75
C VAL A 24 8.96 26.47 7.06
N LEU A 25 8.57 27.63 7.59
CA LEU A 25 7.15 27.91 7.86
C LEU A 25 6.45 28.34 6.57
N LEU A 26 5.45 27.58 6.15
CA LEU A 26 4.60 27.88 5.00
C LEU A 26 3.14 28.01 5.44
N SER A 27 2.34 28.80 4.75
CA SER A 27 0.89 28.71 4.85
C SER A 27 0.38 27.50 4.06
N ARG A 28 -0.84 27.03 4.37
CA ARG A 28 -1.46 25.91 3.63
C ARG A 28 -1.57 26.23 2.13
N ALA A 29 -1.87 27.47 1.80
CA ALA A 29 -1.97 27.94 0.42
C ALA A 29 -0.63 27.92 -0.32
N GLU A 30 0.48 28.20 0.37
CA GLU A 30 1.83 28.12 -0.21
C GLU A 30 2.22 26.67 -0.46
N LEU A 31 1.98 25.76 0.50
CA LEU A 31 2.25 24.33 0.32
C LEU A 31 1.44 23.73 -0.83
N GLN A 32 0.13 24.06 -0.92
CA GLN A 32 -0.71 23.65 -2.04
C GLN A 32 -0.22 24.18 -3.40
N ALA A 33 0.36 25.37 -3.44
CA ALA A 33 0.91 25.95 -4.66
C ALA A 33 2.23 25.28 -5.11
N MET A 34 2.99 24.72 -4.16
CA MET A 34 4.25 24.01 -4.43
C MET A 34 4.02 22.54 -4.84
N MET A 35 2.93 21.92 -4.37
CA MET A 35 2.65 20.50 -4.54
C MET A 35 2.78 19.97 -5.98
N PRO A 36 2.27 20.66 -7.04
CA PRO A 36 2.44 20.18 -8.40
C PRO A 36 3.91 20.06 -8.85
N GLN A 37 4.80 20.91 -8.31
CA GLN A 37 6.23 20.88 -8.64
C GLN A 37 6.96 19.77 -7.88
N LEU A 38 6.59 19.52 -6.62
CA LEU A 38 7.13 18.41 -5.83
C LEU A 38 6.76 17.08 -6.48
N ILE A 39 5.47 16.89 -6.77
CA ILE A 39 4.94 15.71 -7.47
C ILE A 39 5.64 15.51 -8.82
N ALA A 40 5.86 16.58 -9.60
CA ALA A 40 6.50 16.47 -10.91
C ALA A 40 8.01 16.16 -10.84
N GLN A 41 8.66 16.34 -9.68
CA GLN A 41 10.06 15.99 -9.46
C GLN A 41 10.22 14.52 -9.06
N GLU A 42 9.22 13.97 -8.36
CA GLU A 42 9.26 12.61 -7.80
C GLU A 42 8.57 11.55 -8.69
N ILE A 43 7.59 11.94 -9.52
CA ILE A 43 6.77 10.97 -10.26
C ILE A 43 7.27 10.75 -11.69
N ASP A 44 7.53 9.48 -12.03
CA ASP A 44 7.54 9.04 -13.43
C ASP A 44 6.10 8.86 -13.94
N LEU A 45 5.67 9.80 -14.79
CA LEU A 45 4.32 9.78 -15.39
C LEU A 45 4.06 8.54 -16.24
N ALA A 46 5.10 7.88 -16.78
CA ALA A 46 4.95 6.65 -17.54
C ALA A 46 4.62 5.47 -16.62
N GLU A 47 5.23 5.40 -15.44
CA GLU A 47 4.96 4.37 -14.42
C GLU A 47 3.55 4.54 -13.86
N VAL A 48 3.16 5.76 -13.45
CA VAL A 48 1.80 6.00 -12.94
C VAL A 48 0.72 5.69 -13.98
N ALA A 49 0.99 5.92 -15.26
CA ALA A 49 0.08 5.53 -16.34
C ALA A 49 -0.01 4.00 -16.51
N ALA A 50 1.08 3.28 -16.27
CA ALA A 50 1.12 1.82 -16.29
C ALA A 50 0.35 1.23 -15.09
N ASP A 51 0.56 1.76 -13.89
CA ASP A 51 -0.17 1.39 -12.66
C ASP A 51 -1.68 1.62 -12.79
N ALA A 52 -2.07 2.78 -13.35
CA ALA A 52 -3.48 3.06 -13.59
C ALA A 52 -4.13 2.02 -14.49
N ARG A 53 -3.41 1.53 -15.51
CA ARG A 53 -3.90 0.47 -16.41
C ARG A 53 -4.00 -0.86 -15.69
N SER A 54 -3.01 -1.25 -14.88
CA SER A 54 -3.04 -2.52 -14.16
C SER A 54 -4.10 -2.55 -13.05
N LEU A 55 -4.24 -1.49 -12.26
CA LEU A 55 -5.30 -1.34 -11.26
C LEU A 55 -6.69 -1.37 -11.91
N ALA A 56 -6.86 -0.73 -13.08
CA ALA A 56 -8.11 -0.81 -13.83
C ALA A 56 -8.35 -2.23 -14.38
N ALA A 57 -7.30 -2.92 -14.86
CA ALA A 57 -7.37 -4.30 -15.33
C ALA A 57 -7.76 -5.27 -14.20
N LEU A 58 -7.28 -5.05 -12.97
CA LEU A 58 -7.66 -5.76 -11.75
C LEU A 58 -9.04 -5.38 -11.22
N GLY A 59 -9.56 -4.21 -11.63
CA GLY A 59 -10.88 -3.71 -11.23
C GLY A 59 -10.87 -2.95 -9.91
N LEU A 60 -9.70 -2.50 -9.47
CA LEU A 60 -9.48 -1.73 -8.25
C LEU A 60 -9.80 -0.25 -8.43
N ILE A 61 -9.70 0.26 -9.66
CA ILE A 61 -10.10 1.62 -10.05
C ILE A 61 -10.94 1.62 -11.33
N PRO A 62 -11.73 2.68 -11.59
CA PRO A 62 -12.37 2.89 -12.89
C PRO A 62 -11.35 3.05 -14.02
N ALA A 63 -11.64 2.48 -15.19
CA ALA A 63 -10.81 2.69 -16.38
C ALA A 63 -10.75 4.18 -16.77
N GLY A 64 -9.54 4.68 -17.04
CA GLY A 64 -9.30 6.07 -17.43
C GLY A 64 -9.33 7.08 -16.28
N LEU A 65 -9.34 6.62 -15.02
CA LEU A 65 -9.10 7.50 -13.88
C LEU A 65 -7.70 8.12 -13.98
N ASP A 66 -7.63 9.45 -13.83
CA ASP A 66 -6.37 10.17 -13.78
C ASP A 66 -5.80 10.09 -12.35
N LEU A 67 -4.87 9.16 -12.14
CA LEU A 67 -4.25 8.95 -10.83
C LEU A 67 -3.36 10.11 -10.39
N VAL A 68 -2.76 10.85 -11.34
CA VAL A 68 -1.92 12.00 -11.01
C VAL A 68 -2.80 13.14 -10.47
N ASP A 69 -3.88 13.48 -11.17
CA ASP A 69 -4.84 14.49 -10.71
C ASP A 69 -5.47 14.11 -9.37
N LEU A 70 -5.86 12.84 -9.20
CA LEU A 70 -6.40 12.35 -7.93
C LEU A 70 -5.38 12.49 -6.79
N SER A 71 -4.12 12.12 -7.02
CA SER A 71 -3.06 12.23 -6.01
C SER A 71 -2.80 13.69 -5.62
N VAL A 72 -2.74 14.60 -6.60
CA VAL A 72 -2.61 16.06 -6.35
C VAL A 72 -3.77 16.58 -5.49
N ARG A 73 -5.02 16.18 -5.80
CA ARG A 73 -6.20 16.59 -5.02
C ARG A 73 -6.16 16.03 -3.59
N LEU A 74 -5.84 14.76 -3.42
CA LEU A 74 -5.75 14.10 -2.11
C LEU A 74 -4.65 14.70 -1.23
N MET A 75 -3.47 14.97 -1.79
CA MET A 75 -2.38 15.63 -1.07
C MET A 75 -2.75 17.08 -0.71
N GLY A 76 -3.41 17.80 -1.62
CA GLY A 76 -3.90 19.15 -1.37
C GLY A 76 -4.93 19.23 -0.24
N GLU A 77 -5.80 18.21 -0.11
CA GLU A 77 -6.77 18.07 0.98
C GLU A 77 -6.09 17.80 2.33
N GLN A 78 -5.06 16.95 2.35
CA GLN A 78 -4.37 16.49 3.56
C GLN A 78 -3.29 17.45 4.10
N ALA A 79 -2.96 18.53 3.39
CA ALA A 79 -1.83 19.42 3.69
C ALA A 79 -1.91 20.14 5.07
N ALA A 80 -1.62 19.43 6.16
CA ALA A 80 -1.55 19.95 7.54
C ALA A 80 -0.10 20.10 8.06
N GLY A 81 0.90 19.64 7.30
CA GLY A 81 2.35 19.64 7.60
C GLY A 81 3.06 18.62 6.69
N PHE A 82 4.35 18.78 6.40
CA PHE A 82 5.13 17.84 5.57
C PHE A 82 6.65 17.97 5.84
N TYR A 83 7.35 16.87 6.13
CA TYR A 83 8.81 16.76 6.07
C TYR A 83 9.25 16.28 4.68
N ASP A 84 10.18 17.00 4.05
CA ASP A 84 10.78 16.60 2.79
C ASP A 84 12.16 15.95 3.02
N PRO A 85 12.30 14.62 2.87
CA PRO A 85 13.57 13.92 3.10
C PRO A 85 14.63 14.25 2.04
N ILE A 86 14.26 14.80 0.87
CA ILE A 86 15.24 15.11 -0.18
C ILE A 86 15.95 16.43 0.08
N THR A 87 15.28 17.35 0.79
CA THR A 87 15.81 18.70 1.05
C THR A 87 16.22 18.94 2.49
N ASP A 88 16.00 17.97 3.39
CA ASP A 88 16.15 18.11 4.86
C ASP A 88 15.32 19.29 5.43
N GLU A 89 14.26 19.71 4.73
CA GLU A 89 13.43 20.86 5.11
C GLU A 89 12.13 20.40 5.78
N MET A 90 11.83 20.98 6.95
CA MET A 90 10.58 20.74 7.66
C MET A 90 9.55 21.81 7.29
N LEU A 91 8.53 21.45 6.51
CA LEU A 91 7.45 22.37 6.12
C LEU A 91 6.34 22.35 7.19
N VAL A 92 6.36 23.35 8.06
CA VAL A 92 5.30 23.53 9.06
C VAL A 92 4.21 24.42 8.48
N VAL A 93 3.01 23.87 8.32
CA VAL A 93 1.84 24.67 7.92
C VAL A 93 1.38 25.48 9.13
N SER A 94 1.56 26.80 9.08
CA SER A 94 1.06 27.70 10.12
C SER A 94 0.35 28.91 9.52
N ASP A 95 -0.95 29.04 9.80
CA ASP A 95 -1.80 30.10 9.24
C ASP A 95 -1.76 31.41 10.07
N GLY A 96 -0.81 31.59 11.01
CA GLY A 96 -0.67 32.88 11.71
C GLY A 96 0.42 33.00 12.80
N GLU A 97 0.60 34.23 13.32
CA GLU A 97 1.53 34.55 14.43
C GLU A 97 0.97 34.18 15.83
N GLY A 98 0.47 32.95 16.00
CA GLY A 98 -0.19 32.45 17.22
C GLY A 98 0.53 31.30 17.95
N ASP A 99 -0.10 30.79 19.03
CA ASP A 99 0.24 29.50 19.64
C ASP A 99 -0.12 28.38 18.66
N LEU A 100 0.81 27.45 18.43
CA LEU A 100 0.73 26.39 17.41
C LEU A 100 -0.50 25.48 17.62
N GLY A 101 -1.01 25.36 18.85
CA GLY A 101 -2.19 24.54 19.13
C GLY A 101 -2.01 23.10 18.61
N ILE A 102 -2.83 22.66 17.65
CA ILE A 102 -2.70 21.30 17.09
C ILE A 102 -1.46 21.12 16.22
N GLU A 103 -0.91 22.20 15.65
CA GLU A 103 0.33 22.17 14.85
C GLU A 103 1.50 21.62 15.69
N GLN A 104 1.42 21.62 17.02
CA GLN A 104 2.41 20.96 17.89
C GLN A 104 2.45 19.44 17.71
N TYR A 105 1.31 18.79 17.49
CA TYR A 105 1.24 17.33 17.25
C TYR A 105 1.87 16.99 15.89
N PHE A 106 1.49 17.72 14.85
CA PHE A 106 2.06 17.54 13.51
C PHE A 106 3.56 17.86 13.52
N TYR A 107 3.99 18.92 14.19
CA TYR A 107 5.42 19.20 14.35
C TYR A 107 6.14 18.09 15.10
N ALA A 108 5.57 17.52 16.16
CA ALA A 108 6.14 16.36 16.83
C ALA A 108 6.27 15.14 15.88
N HIS A 109 5.28 14.91 15.01
CA HIS A 109 5.35 13.88 13.98
C HIS A 109 6.53 14.12 13.02
N GLU A 110 6.65 15.33 12.45
CA GLU A 110 7.74 15.66 11.53
C GLU A 110 9.13 15.62 12.20
N ILE A 111 9.23 15.96 13.49
CA ILE A 111 10.47 15.80 14.25
C ILE A 111 10.91 14.34 14.28
N VAL A 112 9.99 13.38 14.38
CA VAL A 112 10.34 11.96 14.35
C VAL A 112 10.92 11.59 13.01
N HIS A 113 10.39 12.10 11.89
CA HIS A 113 10.98 11.91 10.57
C HIS A 113 12.42 12.43 10.49
N ALA A 114 12.68 13.65 10.97
CA ALA A 114 14.04 14.18 11.01
C ALA A 114 14.98 13.35 11.91
N LEU A 115 14.47 12.76 13.00
CA LEU A 115 15.24 11.87 13.86
C LEU A 115 15.50 10.51 13.22
N GLN A 116 14.50 9.95 12.53
CA GLN A 116 14.63 8.70 11.77
C GLN A 116 15.69 8.88 10.70
N ASP A 117 15.61 9.96 9.93
CA ASP A 117 16.60 10.33 8.93
C ASP A 117 18.03 10.34 9.51
N ALA A 118 18.27 11.19 10.50
CA ALA A 118 19.59 11.40 11.05
C ALA A 118 20.20 10.22 11.83
N HIS A 119 19.41 9.24 12.24
CA HIS A 119 19.85 8.18 13.17
C HIS A 119 19.60 6.76 12.70
N LEU A 120 18.61 6.55 11.84
CA LEU A 120 18.20 5.24 11.35
C LEU A 120 18.48 5.07 9.84
N ASP A 121 18.98 6.12 9.18
CA ASP A 121 19.45 6.13 7.78
C ASP A 121 18.41 5.58 6.77
N PRO A 122 17.16 6.08 6.77
CA PRO A 122 16.14 5.73 5.81
C PRO A 122 16.42 6.27 4.41
N ASP A 123 17.37 7.18 4.20
CA ASP A 123 17.63 7.79 2.89
C ASP A 123 17.99 6.76 1.81
N ASP A 124 18.90 5.83 2.09
CA ASP A 124 19.17 4.70 1.19
C ASP A 124 17.94 3.78 1.00
N LEU A 125 16.98 3.80 1.95
CA LEU A 125 15.78 2.94 1.97
C LEU A 125 14.55 3.59 1.31
N MET A 126 14.50 4.92 1.24
CA MET A 126 13.47 5.72 0.55
C MET A 126 13.94 6.18 -0.84
N GLU A 127 15.24 6.32 -1.11
CA GLU A 127 15.78 6.40 -2.49
C GLU A 127 15.61 5.07 -3.24
N GLU A 128 15.43 3.95 -2.53
CA GLU A 128 14.88 2.70 -3.06
C GLU A 128 13.38 2.81 -3.45
N THR A 129 12.84 4.00 -3.71
CA THR A 129 11.55 4.26 -4.38
C THR A 129 11.43 3.59 -5.76
N SER A 130 12.54 3.07 -6.29
CA SER A 130 12.56 2.14 -7.44
C SER A 130 12.30 0.68 -7.06
N ASN A 131 11.84 0.36 -5.84
CA ASN A 131 11.49 -1.00 -5.46
C ASN A 131 10.29 -1.44 -6.31
N PRO A 132 10.45 -2.41 -7.23
CA PRO A 132 9.40 -2.80 -8.18
C PRO A 132 8.27 -3.62 -7.51
N ASN A 133 8.11 -3.49 -6.19
CA ASN A 133 7.17 -4.22 -5.37
C ASN A 133 6.44 -3.23 -4.44
N SER A 134 5.24 -2.80 -4.84
CA SER A 134 4.43 -1.84 -4.09
C SER A 134 3.99 -2.35 -2.72
N ASP A 135 3.73 -3.66 -2.57
CA ASP A 135 3.38 -4.26 -1.27
C ASP A 135 4.53 -4.09 -0.25
N SER A 136 5.76 -4.38 -0.68
CA SER A 136 6.95 -4.19 0.15
C SER A 136 7.19 -2.71 0.46
N ALA A 137 7.05 -1.83 -0.52
CA ALA A 137 7.17 -0.39 -0.32
C ALA A 137 6.14 0.13 0.69
N LEU A 138 4.88 -0.31 0.59
CA LEU A 138 3.81 0.06 1.51
C LEU A 138 4.06 -0.47 2.93
N ALA A 139 4.63 -1.67 3.06
CA ALA A 139 5.00 -2.24 4.35
C ALA A 139 6.12 -1.45 5.05
N ARG A 140 7.17 -1.07 4.30
CA ARG A 140 8.27 -0.23 4.81
C ARG A 140 7.76 1.14 5.23
N LEU A 141 6.91 1.76 4.41
CA LEU A 141 6.27 3.03 4.72
C LEU A 141 5.42 2.92 6.00
N ALA A 142 4.76 1.79 6.24
CA ALA A 142 4.00 1.58 7.47
C ALA A 142 4.88 1.49 8.74
N LEU A 143 6.08 0.90 8.68
CA LEU A 143 7.02 1.01 9.80
C LEU A 143 7.41 2.48 10.03
N TYR A 144 7.76 3.18 8.96
CA TYR A 144 8.24 4.56 9.00
C TYR A 144 7.21 5.53 9.62
N GLU A 145 5.98 5.51 9.10
CA GLU A 145 4.88 6.35 9.57
C GLU A 145 4.34 5.89 10.92
N GLY A 146 4.26 4.58 11.15
CA GLY A 146 3.81 4.02 12.42
C GLY A 146 4.66 4.45 13.61
N ASP A 147 5.96 4.59 13.39
CA ASP A 147 6.91 5.09 14.39
C ASP A 147 6.65 6.57 14.73
N ALA A 148 6.53 7.42 13.71
CA ALA A 148 6.19 8.83 13.89
C ALA A 148 4.83 9.03 14.59
N VAL A 149 3.82 8.24 14.23
CA VAL A 149 2.51 8.22 14.91
C VAL A 149 2.64 7.78 16.38
N ALA A 150 3.46 6.77 16.67
CA ALA A 150 3.63 6.28 18.04
C ALA A 150 4.25 7.34 18.96
N ALA A 151 5.32 8.00 18.52
CA ALA A 151 6.00 9.03 19.31
C ALA A 151 5.18 10.34 19.42
N SER A 152 4.48 10.75 18.35
CA SER A 152 3.58 11.91 18.40
C SER A 152 2.34 11.66 19.28
N ASN A 153 1.83 10.43 19.34
CA ASN A 153 0.81 10.02 20.31
C ASN A 153 1.30 10.08 21.75
N ASP A 154 2.55 9.69 22.02
CA ASP A 154 3.16 9.85 23.34
C ASP A 154 3.30 11.34 23.73
N TYR A 155 3.62 12.21 22.76
CA TYR A 155 3.64 13.66 22.95
C TYR A 155 2.24 14.17 23.30
N LEU A 156 1.23 13.80 22.51
CA LEU A 156 -0.17 14.14 22.77
C LEU A 156 -0.63 13.69 24.17
N ALA A 157 -0.22 12.50 24.63
CA ALA A 157 -0.57 11.99 25.94
C ALA A 157 -0.01 12.84 27.09
N GLN A 158 1.12 13.54 26.88
CA GLN A 158 1.68 14.51 27.82
C GLN A 158 1.05 15.91 27.70
N HIS A 159 0.34 16.17 26.60
CA HIS A 159 -0.29 17.45 26.25
C HIS A 159 -1.82 17.32 26.04
N PRO A 160 -2.59 16.92 27.07
CA PRO A 160 -4.03 16.66 26.94
C PRO A 160 -4.87 17.89 26.55
N GLU A 161 -4.33 19.09 26.70
CA GLU A 161 -4.92 20.33 26.17
C GLU A 161 -5.13 20.31 24.65
N LEU A 162 -4.32 19.53 23.92
CA LEU A 162 -4.39 19.36 22.47
C LEU A 162 -5.51 18.41 22.03
N ALA A 163 -6.03 17.56 22.93
CA ALA A 163 -6.99 16.52 22.59
C ALA A 163 -8.29 17.07 21.97
N MET A 164 -8.77 18.22 22.44
CA MET A 164 -9.95 18.87 21.86
C MET A 164 -9.69 19.50 20.48
N ALA A 165 -8.43 19.74 20.12
CA ALA A 165 -8.05 20.18 18.79
C ALA A 165 -7.98 18.98 17.83
N ILE A 166 -7.38 17.86 18.24
CA ILE A 166 -7.42 16.59 17.46
C ILE A 166 -8.84 16.16 17.16
N LEU A 167 -9.72 16.15 18.16
CA LEU A 167 -11.12 15.75 17.95
C LEU A 167 -11.87 16.63 16.95
N ARG A 168 -11.41 17.87 16.72
CA ARG A 168 -11.97 18.75 15.69
C ARG A 168 -11.42 18.41 14.31
N GLU A 169 -10.13 18.10 14.20
CA GLU A 169 -9.51 17.62 12.95
C GLU A 169 -10.08 16.28 12.50
N VAL A 170 -10.27 15.32 13.41
CA VAL A 170 -10.91 14.02 13.13
C VAL A 170 -12.37 14.20 12.67
N GLY A 171 -13.03 15.28 13.11
CA GLY A 171 -14.39 15.61 12.70
C GLY A 171 -14.48 16.46 11.43
N ALA A 172 -13.37 16.74 10.76
CA ALA A 172 -13.35 17.48 9.50
C ALA A 172 -13.88 16.62 8.33
N ASP A 173 -14.46 17.29 7.34
CA ASP A 173 -14.89 16.63 6.11
C ASP A 173 -13.69 16.50 5.15
N PHE A 174 -13.49 15.31 4.60
CA PHE A 174 -12.45 14.99 3.62
C PHE A 174 -13.08 14.54 2.29
N PRO A 175 -13.71 15.47 1.54
CA PRO A 175 -14.49 15.13 0.34
C PRO A 175 -13.71 14.42 -0.78
N GLU A 176 -12.41 14.66 -0.92
CA GLU A 176 -11.58 13.97 -1.92
C GLU A 176 -11.32 12.53 -1.48
N LEU A 177 -10.99 12.30 -0.20
CA LEU A 177 -10.85 10.97 0.39
C LEU A 177 -12.17 10.18 0.37
N ASP A 178 -13.30 10.82 0.69
CA ASP A 178 -14.64 10.24 0.66
C ASP A 178 -15.08 9.80 -0.75
N GLN A 179 -14.42 10.32 -1.79
CA GLN A 179 -14.68 9.96 -3.19
C GLN A 179 -13.56 9.11 -3.81
N ALA A 180 -12.46 8.88 -3.09
CA ALA A 180 -11.36 8.09 -3.58
C ALA A 180 -11.77 6.61 -3.73
N PRO A 181 -11.29 5.91 -4.77
CA PRO A 181 -11.38 4.46 -4.82
C PRO A 181 -10.78 3.82 -3.56
N PRO A 182 -11.35 2.74 -3.00
CA PRO A 182 -10.87 2.13 -1.76
C PRO A 182 -9.39 1.76 -1.79
N ILE A 183 -8.87 1.31 -2.94
CA ILE A 183 -7.44 0.98 -3.09
C ILE A 183 -6.54 2.20 -2.86
N VAL A 184 -6.99 3.40 -3.22
CA VAL A 184 -6.23 4.64 -3.02
C VAL A 184 -6.38 5.11 -1.58
N GLY A 185 -7.63 5.24 -1.10
CA GLY A 185 -7.90 5.76 0.23
C GLY A 185 -7.35 4.88 1.35
N ILE A 186 -7.53 3.56 1.27
CA ILE A 186 -7.05 2.62 2.30
C ILE A 186 -5.52 2.54 2.27
N SER A 187 -4.88 2.48 1.10
CA SER A 187 -3.41 2.44 1.01
C SER A 187 -2.78 3.74 1.51
N LEU A 188 -3.45 4.87 1.36
CA LEU A 188 -3.02 6.16 1.92
C LEU A 188 -3.04 6.17 3.45
N ILE A 189 -4.08 5.59 4.08
CA ILE A 189 -4.23 5.59 5.55
C ILE A 189 -3.46 4.43 6.22
N PHE A 190 -3.21 3.35 5.48
CA PHE A 190 -2.60 2.14 6.02
C PHE A 190 -1.29 2.35 6.77
N PRO A 191 -0.32 3.15 6.26
CA PRO A 191 0.93 3.39 6.96
C PRO A 191 0.76 3.99 8.36
N TYR A 192 -0.20 4.89 8.53
CA TYR A 192 -0.46 5.53 9.82
C TYR A 192 -1.21 4.59 10.76
N ALA A 193 -2.29 3.98 10.30
CA ALA A 193 -3.19 3.21 11.16
C ALA A 193 -2.61 1.82 11.50
N SER A 194 -2.26 1.04 10.49
CA SER A 194 -1.75 -0.33 10.69
C SER A 194 -0.27 -0.31 11.08
N GLY A 195 0.49 0.67 10.58
CA GLY A 195 1.86 0.91 11.02
C GLY A 195 1.97 1.24 12.50
N PHE A 196 1.09 2.11 13.03
CA PHE A 196 1.05 2.39 14.46
C PHE A 196 0.81 1.12 15.29
N ALA A 197 -0.16 0.28 14.89
CA ALA A 197 -0.45 -0.97 15.57
C ALA A 197 0.75 -1.95 15.53
N PHE A 198 1.46 -2.00 14.40
CA PHE A 198 2.69 -2.77 14.24
C PHE A 198 3.81 -2.26 15.16
N VAL A 199 4.06 -0.95 15.20
CA VAL A 199 5.08 -0.35 16.06
C VAL A 199 4.74 -0.51 17.54
N ASP A 200 3.47 -0.32 17.96
CA ASP A 200 3.06 -0.55 19.35
C ASP A 200 3.31 -2.00 19.78
N ARG A 201 3.12 -2.94 18.85
CA ARG A 201 3.45 -4.35 19.09
C ARG A 201 4.96 -4.58 19.24
N LEU A 202 5.82 -3.94 18.44
CA LEU A 202 7.28 -4.00 18.62
C LEU A 202 7.72 -3.37 19.95
N ARG A 203 7.14 -2.21 20.31
CA ARG A 203 7.39 -1.55 21.60
C ARG A 203 7.00 -2.43 22.78
N ALA A 204 5.91 -3.20 22.67
CA ALA A 204 5.51 -4.16 23.68
C ALA A 204 6.50 -5.33 23.85
N GLU A 205 7.25 -5.69 22.81
CA GLU A 205 8.26 -6.76 22.85
C GLU A 205 9.62 -6.28 23.39
N GLY A 206 10.05 -5.08 23.03
CA GLY A 206 11.40 -4.61 23.40
C GLY A 206 11.60 -3.10 23.49
N GLY A 207 10.53 -2.31 23.58
CA GLY A 207 10.62 -0.85 23.61
C GLY A 207 11.10 -0.25 22.29
N TRP A 208 11.66 0.96 22.34
CA TRP A 208 12.18 1.64 21.15
C TRP A 208 13.39 0.92 20.52
N ASP A 209 14.21 0.22 21.31
CA ASP A 209 15.30 -0.62 20.79
C ASP A 209 14.80 -1.68 19.77
N ALA A 210 13.60 -2.23 19.98
CA ALA A 210 13.00 -3.19 19.05
C ALA A 210 12.47 -2.51 17.77
N VAL A 211 12.01 -1.27 17.88
CA VAL A 211 11.60 -0.45 16.72
C VAL A 211 12.83 -0.06 15.91
N ASP A 212 13.88 0.45 16.54
CA ASP A 212 15.15 0.82 15.90
C ASP A 212 15.78 -0.38 15.18
N ALA A 213 15.74 -1.57 15.81
CA ALA A 213 16.22 -2.81 15.19
C ALA A 213 15.42 -3.19 13.92
N ALA A 214 14.16 -2.77 13.79
CA ALA A 214 13.35 -3.04 12.61
C ALA A 214 13.79 -2.23 11.39
N TYR A 215 14.47 -1.08 11.55
CA TYR A 215 15.03 -0.33 10.42
C TYR A 215 16.18 -1.08 9.73
N ALA A 216 16.91 -1.91 10.46
CA ALA A 216 17.96 -2.77 9.90
C ALA A 216 17.41 -4.06 9.25
N ASP A 217 16.14 -4.38 9.49
CA ASP A 217 15.48 -5.60 9.02
C ASP A 217 13.99 -5.31 8.81
N MET A 218 13.70 -4.44 7.84
CA MET A 218 12.37 -3.87 7.61
C MET A 218 11.33 -4.92 7.21
N PRO A 219 10.04 -4.67 7.48
CA PRO A 219 8.98 -5.54 7.00
C PRO A 219 8.98 -5.63 5.46
N LEU A 220 8.71 -6.83 4.96
CA LEU A 220 8.80 -7.19 3.55
C LEU A 220 7.43 -7.18 2.84
N SER A 221 6.33 -7.19 3.59
CA SER A 221 4.97 -7.27 3.05
C SER A 221 3.93 -6.63 3.96
N THR A 222 2.77 -6.26 3.40
CA THR A 222 1.64 -5.76 4.21
C THR A 222 1.10 -6.83 5.16
N GLU A 223 1.28 -8.12 4.86
CA GLU A 223 0.97 -9.22 5.78
C GLU A 223 1.73 -9.09 7.11
N GLN A 224 3.02 -8.78 7.06
CA GLN A 224 3.83 -8.63 8.27
C GLN A 224 3.41 -7.44 9.13
N ILE A 225 2.85 -6.40 8.52
CA ILE A 225 2.28 -5.25 9.23
C ILE A 225 0.92 -5.63 9.85
N LEU A 226 0.06 -6.32 9.09
CA LEU A 226 -1.25 -6.78 9.56
C LEU A 226 -1.14 -7.84 10.66
N HIS A 227 -0.09 -8.67 10.61
CA HIS A 227 0.17 -9.76 11.53
C HIS A 227 1.61 -9.66 12.08
N PRO A 228 1.89 -8.78 13.06
CA PRO A 228 3.26 -8.52 13.51
C PRO A 228 4.01 -9.75 14.05
N LEU A 229 3.30 -10.83 14.42
CA LEU A 229 3.95 -12.09 14.79
C LEU A 229 4.70 -12.72 13.61
N LYS A 230 4.16 -12.63 12.39
CA LYS A 230 4.84 -13.11 11.17
C LYS A 230 6.16 -12.38 10.93
N TYR A 231 6.20 -11.07 11.17
CA TYR A 231 7.45 -10.29 11.16
C TYR A 231 8.46 -10.80 12.21
N LEU A 232 8.01 -10.98 13.45
CA LEU A 232 8.87 -11.41 14.57
C LEU A 232 9.40 -12.85 14.38
N GLU A 233 8.62 -13.71 13.71
CA GLU A 233 8.99 -15.08 13.37
C GLU A 233 9.79 -15.19 12.06
N ARG A 234 9.98 -14.07 11.36
CA ARG A 234 10.70 -13.96 10.07
C ARG A 234 10.04 -14.74 8.94
N ASP A 235 8.72 -14.76 8.93
CA ASP A 235 7.92 -15.28 7.83
C ASP A 235 8.05 -14.34 6.62
N SER A 236 8.86 -14.73 5.64
CA SER A 236 9.21 -13.90 4.49
C SER A 236 8.43 -14.36 3.26
N PRO A 237 7.87 -13.43 2.46
CA PRO A 237 7.07 -13.82 1.32
C PRO A 237 7.88 -14.59 0.27
N SER A 238 7.27 -15.61 -0.32
CA SER A 238 7.79 -16.34 -1.46
C SER A 238 7.94 -15.46 -2.69
N VAL A 239 9.05 -15.60 -3.41
CA VAL A 239 9.25 -14.94 -4.69
C VAL A 239 8.47 -15.68 -5.77
N VAL A 240 7.55 -14.98 -6.45
CA VAL A 240 6.65 -15.57 -7.45
C VAL A 240 7.11 -15.24 -8.88
N PRO A 241 7.68 -16.19 -9.63
CA PRO A 241 8.13 -15.93 -10.99
C PRO A 241 6.97 -15.96 -11.99
N LEU A 242 6.99 -15.01 -12.93
CA LEU A 242 6.10 -14.94 -14.08
C LEU A 242 6.84 -15.27 -15.39
N PRO A 243 6.15 -15.84 -16.39
CA PRO A 243 6.73 -16.10 -17.71
C PRO A 243 6.95 -14.79 -18.51
N ASP A 244 7.89 -14.80 -19.46
CA ASP A 244 8.13 -13.68 -20.37
C ASP A 244 7.07 -13.64 -21.50
N PRO A 245 6.31 -12.53 -21.69
CA PRO A 245 5.31 -12.42 -22.74
C PRO A 245 5.86 -12.67 -24.15
N ALA A 246 7.07 -12.22 -24.46
CA ALA A 246 7.64 -12.35 -25.81
C ALA A 246 7.90 -13.82 -26.19
N VAL A 247 8.24 -14.65 -25.21
CA VAL A 247 8.47 -16.09 -25.39
C VAL A 247 7.15 -16.84 -25.61
N ILE A 248 6.08 -16.39 -24.96
CA ILE A 248 4.78 -17.10 -24.92
C ILE A 248 3.85 -16.66 -26.05
N LEU A 249 3.74 -15.35 -26.28
CA LEU A 249 2.76 -14.75 -27.19
C LEU A 249 3.37 -14.22 -28.49
N GLY A 250 4.70 -14.23 -28.60
CA GLY A 250 5.46 -13.91 -29.80
C GLY A 250 6.10 -12.52 -29.78
N GLU A 251 6.96 -12.28 -30.77
CA GLU A 251 7.63 -10.99 -30.97
C GLU A 251 6.59 -9.87 -31.13
N GLY A 252 6.64 -8.86 -30.25
CA GLY A 252 5.72 -7.73 -30.23
C GLY A 252 4.87 -7.59 -28.97
N TRP A 253 4.75 -8.65 -28.16
CA TRP A 253 4.18 -8.52 -26.82
C TRP A 253 5.22 -7.98 -25.83
N ARG A 254 4.79 -7.09 -24.94
CA ARG A 254 5.63 -6.52 -23.88
C ARG A 254 4.84 -6.35 -22.59
N THR A 255 5.57 -6.26 -21.48
CA THR A 255 5.02 -5.85 -20.19
C THR A 255 4.66 -4.36 -20.22
N VAL A 256 3.47 -4.05 -19.75
CA VAL A 256 2.99 -2.70 -19.42
C VAL A 256 3.43 -2.36 -18.02
N ASP A 257 3.09 -3.25 -17.10
CA ASP A 257 3.31 -3.14 -15.66
C ASP A 257 3.41 -4.56 -15.07
N ASP A 258 4.17 -4.72 -14.00
CA ASP A 258 4.19 -5.92 -13.17
C ASP A 258 4.52 -5.58 -11.72
N ASP A 259 3.72 -6.12 -10.81
CA ASP A 259 3.80 -5.76 -9.39
C ASP A 259 3.23 -6.86 -8.49
N THR A 260 3.27 -6.64 -7.18
CA THR A 260 2.78 -7.48 -6.10
C THR A 260 1.63 -6.76 -5.40
N LEU A 261 0.52 -7.45 -5.13
CA LEU A 261 -0.60 -6.85 -4.39
C LEU A 261 -0.47 -7.02 -2.87
N GLY A 262 0.07 -8.14 -2.39
CA GLY A 262 0.09 -8.41 -0.96
C GLY A 262 -1.27 -8.70 -0.33
N GLU A 263 -1.27 -9.05 0.96
CA GLU A 263 -2.50 -9.39 1.69
C GLU A 263 -3.50 -8.22 1.68
N LEU A 264 -3.03 -6.99 1.95
CA LEU A 264 -3.91 -5.83 2.08
C LEU A 264 -4.67 -5.54 0.78
N GLN A 265 -3.96 -5.41 -0.34
CA GLN A 265 -4.61 -5.01 -1.59
C GLN A 265 -5.49 -6.14 -2.14
N ILE A 266 -5.15 -7.41 -1.88
CA ILE A 266 -6.04 -8.54 -2.13
C ILE A 266 -7.32 -8.44 -1.29
N ALA A 267 -7.22 -8.14 0.01
CA ALA A 267 -8.38 -7.96 0.86
C ALA A 267 -9.28 -6.82 0.35
N ILE A 268 -8.70 -5.70 -0.10
CA ILE A 268 -9.43 -4.58 -0.69
C ILE A 268 -10.14 -5.01 -1.98
N LEU A 269 -9.46 -5.73 -2.88
CA LEU A 269 -10.03 -6.27 -4.12
C LEU A 269 -11.28 -7.11 -3.84
N LEU A 270 -11.21 -7.96 -2.81
CA LEU A 270 -12.29 -8.88 -2.45
C LEU A 270 -13.44 -8.20 -1.69
N ALA A 271 -13.17 -7.07 -1.03
CA ALA A 271 -14.12 -6.34 -0.19
C ALA A 271 -15.26 -5.67 -0.98
N LYS A 272 -15.02 -5.31 -2.26
CA LYS A 272 -16.02 -4.68 -3.16
C LYS A 272 -16.66 -3.43 -2.54
N LEU A 273 -15.83 -2.60 -1.92
CA LEU A 273 -16.25 -1.39 -1.24
C LEU A 273 -16.62 -0.30 -2.25
N ALA A 274 -17.55 0.59 -1.84
CA ALA A 274 -17.80 1.83 -2.56
C ALA A 274 -16.68 2.84 -2.27
N PRO A 275 -16.49 3.87 -3.11
CA PRO A 275 -15.58 4.97 -2.81
C PRO A 275 -15.82 5.57 -1.41
N GLY A 276 -14.74 5.94 -0.72
CA GLY A 276 -14.76 6.46 0.65
C GLY A 276 -15.06 5.45 1.76
N ALA A 277 -15.41 4.19 1.43
CA ALA A 277 -15.65 3.16 2.43
C ALA A 277 -14.37 2.37 2.78
N GLY A 278 -14.39 1.73 3.96
CA GLY A 278 -13.29 0.88 4.44
C GLY A 278 -12.36 1.54 5.44
N ILE A 279 -12.61 2.80 5.80
CA ILE A 279 -11.92 3.53 6.87
C ILE A 279 -12.96 4.00 7.88
N ASN A 280 -12.71 3.76 9.16
CA ASN A 280 -13.54 4.28 10.23
C ASN A 280 -13.11 5.71 10.55
N ALA A 281 -13.92 6.70 10.16
CA ALA A 281 -13.59 8.12 10.33
C ALA A 281 -13.27 8.56 11.77
N LEU A 282 -13.75 7.84 12.80
CA LEU A 282 -13.49 8.21 14.19
C LEU A 282 -12.18 7.61 14.75
N THR A 283 -11.83 6.42 14.29
CA THR A 283 -10.71 5.65 14.85
C THR A 283 -9.52 5.54 13.89
N ALA A 284 -9.71 5.95 12.63
CA ALA A 284 -8.81 5.70 11.51
C ALA A 284 -8.56 4.20 11.21
N GLU A 285 -9.27 3.29 11.88
CA GLU A 285 -9.13 1.85 11.66
C GLU A 285 -9.62 1.46 10.25
N ILE A 286 -8.89 0.54 9.63
CA ILE A 286 -9.27 -0.06 8.34
C ILE A 286 -10.34 -1.13 8.60
N ASP A 287 -11.57 -0.87 8.14
CA ASP A 287 -12.74 -1.72 8.35
C ASP A 287 -13.11 -2.49 7.07
N LEU A 288 -12.35 -3.55 6.80
CA LEU A 288 -12.63 -4.48 5.71
C LEU A 288 -13.60 -5.58 6.16
N PRO A 289 -14.56 -5.99 5.30
CA PRO A 289 -15.45 -7.11 5.57
C PRO A 289 -14.67 -8.36 5.96
N GLU A 290 -15.09 -9.03 7.04
CA GLU A 290 -14.43 -10.22 7.57
C GLU A 290 -14.23 -11.31 6.49
N ALA A 291 -15.20 -11.49 5.60
CA ALA A 291 -15.10 -12.45 4.51
C ALA A 291 -13.98 -12.12 3.50
N ALA A 292 -13.66 -10.84 3.30
CA ALA A 292 -12.58 -10.41 2.43
C ALA A 292 -11.22 -10.59 3.12
N ARG A 293 -11.11 -10.18 4.39
CA ARG A 293 -9.91 -10.40 5.21
C ARG A 293 -9.56 -11.88 5.33
N ASN A 294 -10.52 -12.72 5.71
CA ASN A 294 -10.30 -14.16 5.86
C ASN A 294 -9.96 -14.87 4.53
N ALA A 295 -10.33 -14.30 3.39
CA ALA A 295 -9.99 -14.84 2.08
C ALA A 295 -8.64 -14.33 1.54
N ALA A 296 -8.08 -13.30 2.15
CA ALA A 296 -6.76 -12.76 1.87
C ALA A 296 -5.69 -13.21 2.89
N ALA A 297 -6.12 -13.62 4.09
CA ALA A 297 -5.26 -14.19 5.12
C ALA A 297 -4.57 -15.48 4.66
N GLY A 298 -3.33 -15.67 5.13
CA GLY A 298 -2.45 -16.77 4.71
C GLY A 298 -1.85 -16.56 3.33
N TRP A 299 -1.77 -15.30 2.88
CA TRP A 299 -1.05 -14.92 1.66
C TRP A 299 0.44 -15.10 1.92
N ASP A 300 1.15 -15.79 1.05
CA ASP A 300 2.59 -16.03 1.22
C ASP A 300 3.40 -15.38 0.10
N GLY A 301 2.76 -14.85 -0.95
CA GLY A 301 3.43 -14.19 -2.05
C GLY A 301 2.57 -14.11 -3.30
N ASP A 302 2.71 -13.04 -4.09
CA ASP A 302 2.08 -12.94 -5.40
C ASP A 302 2.89 -12.10 -6.38
N ARG A 303 2.56 -12.24 -7.67
CA ARG A 303 3.02 -11.34 -8.73
C ARG A 303 1.98 -11.31 -9.83
N PHE A 304 1.61 -10.12 -10.29
CA PHE A 304 0.83 -9.94 -11.50
C PHE A 304 1.66 -9.23 -12.58
N ALA A 305 1.26 -9.39 -13.84
CA ALA A 305 1.78 -8.61 -14.94
C ALA A 305 0.67 -8.31 -15.94
N LEU A 306 0.58 -7.05 -16.37
CA LEU A 306 -0.24 -6.62 -17.49
C LEU A 306 0.63 -6.60 -18.74
N TRP A 307 0.24 -7.36 -19.76
CA TRP A 307 0.92 -7.42 -21.04
C TRP A 307 0.08 -6.75 -22.12
N GLU A 308 0.75 -6.14 -23.10
CA GLU A 308 0.09 -5.61 -24.28
C GLU A 308 0.77 -6.06 -25.58
N ASP A 309 -0.02 -6.14 -26.64
CA ASP A 309 0.48 -6.40 -27.99
C ASP A 309 1.12 -5.17 -28.64
N ALA A 310 1.80 -5.37 -29.77
CA ALA A 310 2.57 -4.32 -30.44
C ALA A 310 1.72 -3.12 -30.89
N ASP A 311 0.44 -3.37 -31.16
CA ASP A 311 -0.53 -2.34 -31.60
C ASP A 311 -1.19 -1.63 -30.40
N GLY A 312 -0.96 -2.09 -29.16
CA GLY A 312 -1.57 -1.58 -27.93
C GLY A 312 -3.08 -1.82 -27.84
N GLY A 313 -3.61 -2.70 -28.69
CA GLY A 313 -5.05 -2.93 -28.86
C GLY A 313 -5.56 -4.14 -28.08
N ARG A 314 -4.66 -5.01 -27.60
CA ARG A 314 -4.99 -6.19 -26.81
C ARG A 314 -4.13 -6.25 -25.57
N GLU A 315 -4.79 -6.32 -24.42
CA GLU A 315 -4.16 -6.47 -23.11
C GLU A 315 -4.45 -7.84 -22.51
N THR A 316 -3.50 -8.41 -21.77
CA THR A 316 -3.67 -9.67 -21.03
C THR A 316 -3.03 -9.54 -19.66
N LEU A 317 -3.82 -9.75 -18.60
CA LEU A 317 -3.35 -9.75 -17.22
C LEU A 317 -3.11 -11.19 -16.77
N LEU A 318 -1.94 -11.43 -16.19
CA LEU A 318 -1.59 -12.68 -15.51
C LEU A 318 -1.39 -12.36 -14.05
N TRP A 319 -1.82 -13.28 -13.19
CA TRP A 319 -1.59 -13.16 -11.76
C TRP A 319 -1.40 -14.54 -11.16
N ARG A 320 -0.36 -14.69 -10.36
CA ARG A 320 -0.05 -15.90 -9.62
C ARG A 320 0.12 -15.53 -8.16
N SER A 321 -0.56 -16.25 -7.28
CA SER A 321 -0.41 -16.13 -5.83
C SER A 321 -0.17 -17.47 -5.17
N VAL A 322 0.47 -17.42 -4.02
CA VAL A 322 0.92 -18.53 -3.18
C VAL A 322 0.41 -18.30 -1.77
N TRP A 323 0.08 -19.38 -1.08
CA TRP A 323 -0.63 -19.34 0.20
C TRP A 323 -0.04 -20.35 1.19
N ASP A 324 -0.09 -20.02 2.48
CA ASP A 324 0.41 -20.84 3.59
C ASP A 324 -0.19 -22.24 3.59
N THR A 325 -1.49 -22.36 3.26
CA THR A 325 -2.15 -23.66 3.16
C THR A 325 -3.00 -23.82 1.90
N PRO A 326 -3.26 -25.08 1.47
CA PRO A 326 -4.23 -25.35 0.40
C PRO A 326 -5.67 -24.87 0.72
N GLN A 327 -5.98 -24.64 2.00
CA GLN A 327 -7.27 -24.13 2.44
C GLN A 327 -7.39 -22.64 2.16
N ASP A 328 -6.32 -21.87 2.40
CA ASP A 328 -6.26 -20.43 2.16
C ASP A 328 -6.32 -20.14 0.67
N ALA A 329 -5.50 -20.85 -0.13
CA ALA A 329 -5.58 -20.80 -1.60
C ALA A 329 -6.99 -21.08 -2.12
N ARG A 330 -7.71 -22.04 -1.51
CA ARG A 330 -9.09 -22.38 -1.87
C ARG A 330 -10.09 -21.30 -1.43
N ALA A 331 -9.88 -20.65 -0.29
CA ALA A 331 -10.70 -19.54 0.17
C ALA A 331 -10.57 -18.36 -0.78
N PHE A 332 -9.33 -17.97 -1.09
CA PHE A 332 -9.02 -16.93 -2.06
C PHE A 332 -9.59 -17.22 -3.45
N SER A 333 -9.31 -18.40 -4.03
CA SER A 333 -9.80 -18.77 -5.37
C SER A 333 -11.32 -18.63 -5.51
N ARG A 334 -12.08 -19.01 -4.48
CA ARG A 334 -13.54 -18.87 -4.44
C ARG A 334 -13.96 -17.41 -4.32
N ALA A 335 -13.30 -16.64 -3.47
CA ALA A 335 -13.60 -15.22 -3.30
C ALA A 335 -13.31 -14.43 -4.58
N LEU A 336 -12.19 -14.72 -5.25
CA LEU A 336 -11.81 -14.15 -6.54
C LEU A 336 -12.85 -14.46 -7.62
N ALA A 337 -13.30 -15.72 -7.74
CA ALA A 337 -14.36 -16.09 -8.67
C ALA A 337 -15.67 -15.33 -8.39
N GLN A 338 -16.03 -15.14 -7.12
CA GLN A 338 -17.22 -14.36 -6.73
C GLN A 338 -17.07 -12.86 -7.00
N ALA A 339 -15.88 -12.31 -6.83
CA ALA A 339 -15.57 -10.92 -7.19
C ALA A 339 -15.68 -10.72 -8.70
N GLY A 340 -15.06 -11.60 -9.49
CA GLY A 340 -15.14 -11.55 -10.94
C GLY A 340 -16.55 -11.77 -11.49
N ASN A 341 -17.37 -12.65 -10.88
CA ASN A 341 -18.78 -12.81 -11.26
C ASN A 341 -19.57 -11.51 -11.15
N ALA A 342 -19.37 -10.77 -10.05
CA ALA A 342 -20.03 -9.50 -9.82
C ALA A 342 -19.54 -8.42 -10.80
N ARG A 343 -18.22 -8.35 -11.02
CA ARG A 343 -17.58 -7.39 -11.92
C ARG A 343 -18.03 -7.56 -13.37
N TRP A 344 -18.05 -8.79 -13.87
CA TRP A 344 -18.32 -9.08 -15.28
C TRP A 344 -19.78 -9.42 -15.59
N GLY A 345 -20.65 -9.49 -14.57
CA GLY A 345 -22.06 -9.85 -14.75
C GLY A 345 -22.25 -11.24 -15.36
N SER A 346 -21.30 -12.15 -15.13
CA SER A 346 -21.27 -13.52 -15.67
C SER A 346 -20.82 -14.51 -14.57
N VAL A 347 -20.67 -15.79 -14.90
CA VAL A 347 -20.38 -16.84 -13.91
C VAL A 347 -19.17 -17.66 -14.32
N PHE A 348 -18.13 -17.63 -13.49
CA PHE A 348 -17.02 -18.58 -13.52
C PHE A 348 -17.56 -20.00 -13.33
N ASN A 349 -17.33 -20.87 -14.31
CA ASN A 349 -17.75 -22.26 -14.29
C ASN A 349 -16.72 -23.15 -15.00
N GLY A 350 -16.79 -24.46 -14.74
CA GLY A 350 -15.87 -25.45 -15.29
C GLY A 350 -16.25 -26.86 -14.89
N GLU A 351 -15.53 -27.86 -15.39
CA GLU A 351 -15.74 -29.27 -15.03
C GLU A 351 -15.32 -29.57 -13.58
N SER A 352 -14.48 -28.72 -12.99
CA SER A 352 -13.97 -28.80 -11.62
C SER A 352 -14.08 -27.44 -10.93
N PRO A 353 -14.32 -27.38 -9.61
CA PRO A 353 -14.22 -26.13 -8.85
C PRO A 353 -12.79 -25.55 -8.82
N ASP A 354 -11.79 -26.36 -9.17
CA ASP A 354 -10.38 -25.96 -9.12
C ASP A 354 -9.87 -25.44 -10.49
N ASP A 355 -10.70 -25.45 -11.55
CA ASP A 355 -10.38 -24.92 -12.87
C ASP A 355 -11.67 -24.37 -13.51
N VAL A 356 -11.84 -23.05 -13.43
CA VAL A 356 -13.06 -22.35 -13.86
C VAL A 356 -12.73 -21.22 -14.81
N ALA A 357 -13.60 -21.00 -15.79
CA ALA A 357 -13.49 -19.91 -16.76
C ALA A 357 -14.78 -19.10 -16.83
N LEU A 358 -14.64 -17.84 -17.21
CA LEU A 358 -15.71 -16.89 -17.47
C LEU A 358 -15.44 -16.27 -18.84
N VAL A 359 -16.44 -16.24 -19.72
CA VAL A 359 -16.33 -15.63 -21.04
C VAL A 359 -17.52 -14.70 -21.25
N THR A 360 -17.24 -13.45 -21.62
CA THR A 360 -18.19 -12.44 -22.08
C THR A 360 -17.79 -11.99 -23.49
N PRO A 361 -18.59 -11.15 -24.17
CA PRO A 361 -18.17 -10.53 -25.43
C PRO A 361 -16.91 -9.66 -25.32
N GLU A 362 -16.62 -9.15 -24.13
CA GLU A 362 -15.52 -8.22 -23.85
C GLU A 362 -14.27 -8.89 -23.29
N ILE A 363 -14.42 -10.02 -22.58
CA ILE A 363 -13.31 -10.64 -21.84
C ILE A 363 -13.44 -12.15 -21.71
N ALA A 364 -12.31 -12.83 -21.64
CA ALA A 364 -12.18 -14.19 -21.15
C ALA A 364 -11.24 -14.22 -19.95
N ALA A 365 -11.67 -14.85 -18.86
CA ALA A 365 -10.88 -15.02 -17.65
C ALA A 365 -10.89 -16.46 -17.17
N ARG A 366 -9.80 -16.91 -16.54
CA ARG A 366 -9.64 -18.28 -16.04
C ARG A 366 -8.94 -18.28 -14.69
N ILE A 367 -9.46 -19.06 -13.75
CA ILE A 367 -8.88 -19.28 -12.42
C ILE A 367 -8.54 -20.76 -12.29
N VAL A 368 -7.32 -21.05 -11.83
CA VAL A 368 -6.86 -22.41 -11.55
C VAL A 368 -6.31 -22.46 -10.12
N LEU A 369 -6.86 -23.36 -9.31
CA LEU A 369 -6.35 -23.70 -8.00
C LEU A 369 -5.45 -24.94 -8.10
N ALA A 370 -4.19 -24.83 -7.69
CA ALA A 370 -3.20 -25.88 -7.78
C ALA A 370 -2.44 -26.04 -6.45
N GLY A 371 -3.02 -26.78 -5.51
CA GLY A 371 -2.44 -26.95 -4.17
C GLY A 371 -2.51 -25.65 -3.38
N GLN A 372 -1.35 -25.06 -3.09
CA GLN A 372 -1.17 -23.76 -2.42
C GLN A 372 -1.12 -22.58 -3.39
N GLU A 373 -1.25 -22.81 -4.70
CA GLU A 373 -1.16 -21.74 -5.70
C GLU A 373 -2.53 -21.43 -6.31
N VAL A 374 -2.77 -20.15 -6.59
CA VAL A 374 -3.90 -19.69 -7.42
C VAL A 374 -3.36 -18.95 -8.62
N LEU A 375 -3.73 -19.42 -9.81
CA LEU A 375 -3.37 -18.83 -11.09
C LEU A 375 -4.60 -18.14 -11.66
N TYR A 376 -4.46 -16.89 -12.08
CA TYR A 376 -5.49 -16.10 -12.73
C TYR A 376 -4.95 -15.54 -14.04
N VAL A 377 -5.77 -15.65 -15.08
CA VAL A 377 -5.51 -15.00 -16.37
C VAL A 377 -6.77 -14.31 -16.84
N GLN A 378 -6.61 -13.10 -17.37
CA GLN A 378 -7.65 -12.33 -18.04
C GLN A 378 -7.11 -11.86 -19.40
N ALA A 379 -7.84 -12.14 -20.48
CA ALA A 379 -7.46 -11.81 -21.85
C ALA A 379 -8.70 -11.41 -22.68
N PRO A 380 -8.55 -10.80 -23.87
CA PRO A 380 -9.67 -10.39 -24.72
C PRO A 380 -10.43 -11.58 -25.32
N GLU A 381 -9.78 -12.75 -25.42
CA GLU A 381 -10.38 -13.97 -25.96
C GLU A 381 -9.85 -15.23 -25.27
N LEU A 382 -10.69 -16.26 -25.21
CA LEU A 382 -10.39 -17.50 -24.50
C LEU A 382 -9.13 -18.23 -25.00
N PRO A 383 -8.84 -18.33 -26.31
CA PRO A 383 -7.60 -18.97 -26.78
C PRO A 383 -6.33 -18.30 -26.25
N LEU A 384 -6.35 -16.97 -26.10
CA LEU A 384 -5.23 -16.23 -25.53
C LEU A 384 -5.11 -16.50 -24.03
N ALA A 385 -6.23 -16.48 -23.29
CA ALA A 385 -6.25 -16.83 -21.88
C ALA A 385 -5.74 -18.26 -21.63
N ASP A 386 -6.10 -19.23 -22.46
CA ASP A 386 -5.63 -20.62 -22.38
C ASP A 386 -4.12 -20.74 -22.63
N THR A 387 -3.59 -19.97 -23.58
CA THR A 387 -2.16 -19.95 -23.90
C THR A 387 -1.35 -19.36 -22.74
N ALA A 388 -1.78 -18.22 -22.21
CA ALA A 388 -1.15 -17.58 -21.06
C ALA A 388 -1.26 -18.44 -19.78
N MET A 389 -2.41 -19.10 -19.54
CA MET A 389 -2.59 -20.01 -18.42
C MET A 389 -1.66 -21.23 -18.51
N ALA A 390 -1.49 -21.79 -19.71
CA ALA A 390 -0.56 -22.88 -19.93
C ALA A 390 0.89 -22.47 -19.66
N ALA A 391 1.28 -21.24 -20.02
CA ALA A 391 2.60 -20.70 -19.70
C ALA A 391 2.79 -20.52 -18.19
N LEU A 392 1.81 -19.95 -17.50
CA LEU A 392 1.85 -19.70 -16.06
C LEU A 392 1.99 -21.01 -15.25
N ARG A 393 1.26 -22.06 -15.65
CA ARG A 393 1.40 -23.41 -15.06
C ARG A 393 2.79 -24.04 -15.22
N ASN A 394 3.55 -23.62 -16.23
CA ASN A 394 4.89 -24.12 -16.52
C ASN A 394 6.00 -23.19 -16.03
N ALA A 395 5.65 -22.05 -15.44
CA ALA A 395 6.63 -21.15 -14.84
C ALA A 395 7.36 -21.86 -13.68
N PRO A 396 8.60 -21.42 -13.35
CA PRO A 396 9.33 -21.97 -12.20
C PRO A 396 8.47 -21.91 -10.92
N LYS A 397 8.75 -22.79 -9.96
CA LYS A 397 8.02 -22.75 -8.69
C LYS A 397 8.41 -21.51 -7.88
N PRO A 398 7.52 -21.02 -6.98
CA PRO A 398 7.89 -20.02 -6.00
C PRO A 398 9.08 -20.49 -5.15
N ASP A 399 9.92 -19.55 -4.73
CA ASP A 399 11.08 -19.81 -3.86
C ASP A 399 11.21 -18.67 -2.81
N PRO A 400 11.28 -18.98 -1.49
CA PRO A 400 11.10 -20.29 -0.87
C PRO A 400 9.77 -20.95 -1.24
N ALA A 401 9.63 -22.24 -0.93
CA ALA A 401 8.31 -22.85 -0.94
C ALA A 401 7.50 -22.24 0.22
N PRO A 402 6.18 -22.04 0.06
CA PRO A 402 5.34 -21.41 1.08
C PRO A 402 5.54 -22.03 2.45
N GLY A 403 5.62 -21.17 3.45
CA GLY A 403 5.80 -21.56 4.84
C GLY A 403 4.67 -22.50 5.31
N PRO A 404 4.93 -23.43 6.25
CA PRO A 404 3.85 -23.98 7.05
C PRO A 404 3.41 -22.91 8.06
N ASP A 405 2.13 -22.58 8.02
CA ASP A 405 1.36 -21.80 9.00
C ASP A 405 1.84 -21.92 10.46
#